data_AF-A0A7S3SD92-F1
#
_entry.id   AF-A0A7S3SD92-F1
#
_cell.length_a   1.000
_cell.length_b   1.000
_cell.length_c   1.000
_cell.angle_alpha   90.00
_cell.angle_beta   90.00
_cell.angle_gamma   90.00
#
_symmetry.space_group_name_H-M   'P 1'
#
loop_
_entity.id
_entity.type
_entity.pdbx_description
1 polymer ?
#
loop_
_entity_poly.entity_id
_entity_poly.type
_entity_poly.pdbx_seq_one_letter_code
_entity_poly.pdbx_strand_id
1 'polypeptide(L)'
;KYRIQSNAFEGLWLLTDELLRRLQSYFAGSSTSAADPFAVTFNDALPLQEFFDAIEEHLRCRQVAADIAEALEKRAHQFRVVEKRLLVRLKDRNPVPLDNLELLLHGTYEQLMELAHAAEGANQQLAFHGVRLSAATRLLLLLIRIRFGL
;
A
#
# COMPACT_ATOMS: atom_id res chain seq x y z
N LYS A 1 1.09 -34.64 -5.86
CA LYS A 1 1.79 -33.48 -5.24
C LYS A 1 1.82 -32.35 -6.25
N TYR A 2 1.10 -31.25 -6.00
CA TYR A 2 1.11 -30.06 -6.86
C TYR A 2 2.08 -29.02 -6.29
N ARG A 3 2.81 -28.33 -7.16
CA ARG A 3 3.68 -27.21 -6.78
C ARG A 3 3.26 -25.99 -7.57
N ILE A 4 3.01 -24.89 -6.88
CA ILE A 4 2.67 -23.59 -7.47
C ILE A 4 3.84 -22.67 -7.17
N GLN A 5 4.30 -21.94 -8.19
CA GLN A 5 5.39 -20.98 -8.09
C GLN A 5 4.94 -19.65 -8.67
N SER A 6 5.42 -18.57 -8.08
CA SER A 6 5.15 -17.21 -8.52
C SER A 6 6.37 -16.36 -8.19
N ASN A 7 6.64 -15.36 -9.02
CA ASN A 7 7.67 -14.36 -8.74
C ASN A 7 7.25 -13.40 -7.62
N ALA A 8 5.93 -13.28 -7.39
CA ALA A 8 5.33 -12.45 -6.36
C ALA A 8 4.59 -13.33 -5.34
N PHE A 9 4.96 -13.21 -4.06
CA PHE A 9 4.39 -14.00 -2.98
C PHE A 9 2.87 -13.82 -2.87
N GLU A 10 2.40 -12.59 -2.95
CA GLU A 10 0.99 -12.22 -2.93
C GLU A 10 0.17 -12.85 -4.06
N GLY A 11 0.79 -13.11 -5.22
CA GLY A 11 0.15 -13.71 -6.38
C GLY A 11 -0.19 -15.20 -6.19
N LEU A 12 0.47 -15.87 -5.24
CA LEU A 12 0.19 -17.27 -4.93
C LEU A 12 -1.21 -17.45 -4.33
N TRP A 13 -1.73 -16.45 -3.61
CA TRP A 13 -3.05 -16.52 -2.97
C TRP A 13 -4.15 -16.85 -3.98
N LEU A 14 -4.26 -16.07 -5.06
CA LEU A 14 -5.33 -16.22 -6.04
C LEU A 14 -5.27 -17.59 -6.74
N LEU A 15 -4.07 -18.02 -7.09
CA LEU A 15 -3.85 -19.31 -7.77
C LEU A 15 -4.15 -20.50 -6.85
N THR A 16 -3.73 -20.42 -5.58
CA THR A 16 -3.96 -21.48 -4.60
C THR A 16 -5.45 -21.60 -4.24
N ASP A 17 -6.13 -20.48 -4.00
CA ASP A 17 -7.56 -20.45 -3.69
C ASP A 17 -8.40 -21.01 -4.86
N GLU A 18 -8.14 -20.56 -6.09
CA GLU A 18 -8.89 -21.02 -7.26
C GLU A 18 -8.63 -22.51 -7.57
N LEU A 19 -7.39 -22.97 -7.44
CA LEU A 19 -7.04 -24.38 -7.61
C LEU A 19 -7.77 -25.26 -6.59
N LEU A 20 -7.81 -24.84 -5.32
CA LEU A 20 -8.53 -25.55 -4.27
C LEU A 20 -10.02 -25.63 -4.56
N ARG A 21 -10.64 -24.50 -4.92
CA ARG A 21 -12.07 -24.45 -5.25
C ARG A 21 -12.43 -25.38 -6.40
N ARG A 22 -11.63 -25.38 -7.47
CA ARG A 22 -11.86 -26.24 -8.65
C ARG A 22 -11.67 -27.72 -8.35
N LEU A 23 -10.64 -28.07 -7.57
CA LEU A 23 -10.43 -29.46 -7.16
C LEU A 23 -11.59 -29.93 -6.28
N GLN A 24 -12.01 -29.12 -5.31
CA GLN A 24 -13.17 -29.42 -4.47
C GLN A 24 -14.44 -29.61 -5.31
N SER A 25 -14.71 -28.74 -6.28
CA SER A 25 -15.90 -28.90 -7.14
C SER A 25 -15.83 -30.12 -8.04
N TYR A 26 -14.65 -30.45 -8.59
CA TYR A 26 -14.46 -31.60 -9.46
C TYR A 26 -14.68 -32.92 -8.70
N PHE A 27 -14.08 -33.06 -7.51
CA PHE A 27 -14.22 -34.26 -6.69
C PHE A 27 -15.57 -34.34 -5.96
N ALA A 28 -16.23 -33.21 -5.67
CA ALA A 28 -17.60 -33.22 -5.18
C ALA A 28 -18.57 -33.82 -6.22
N GLY A 29 -18.36 -33.53 -7.51
CA GLY A 29 -19.17 -34.08 -8.61
C GLY A 29 -18.91 -35.55 -8.93
N SER A 30 -17.76 -36.11 -8.55
CA SER A 30 -17.36 -37.50 -8.82
C SER A 30 -17.60 -38.47 -7.65
N SER A 31 -18.35 -38.05 -6.62
CA SER A 31 -18.57 -38.78 -5.36
C SER A 31 -19.53 -39.98 -5.49
N THR A 32 -19.38 -40.78 -6.56
CA THR A 32 -20.13 -42.04 -6.79
C THR A 32 -19.42 -43.28 -6.26
N SER A 33 -18.21 -43.15 -5.71
CA SER A 33 -17.41 -44.30 -5.26
C SER A 33 -16.87 -44.04 -3.86
N ALA A 34 -17.13 -44.99 -2.94
CA ALA A 34 -16.79 -45.01 -1.52
C ALA A 34 -15.27 -45.04 -1.20
N ALA A 35 -14.50 -44.16 -1.85
CA ALA A 35 -13.09 -43.91 -1.56
C ALA A 35 -12.97 -42.59 -0.78
N ASP A 36 -11.96 -42.53 0.09
CA ASP A 36 -11.75 -41.50 1.12
C ASP A 36 -12.11 -40.05 0.69
N PRO A 37 -12.67 -39.24 1.61
CA PRO A 37 -12.97 -37.84 1.33
C PRO A 37 -11.73 -37.10 0.83
N PHE A 38 -11.90 -36.31 -0.24
CA PHE A 38 -10.83 -35.51 -0.81
C PHE A 38 -10.22 -34.57 0.23
N ALA A 39 -8.97 -34.81 0.61
CA ALA A 39 -8.23 -34.02 1.58
C ALA A 39 -7.03 -33.34 0.90
N VAL A 40 -6.87 -32.04 1.16
CA VAL A 40 -5.67 -31.29 0.77
C VAL A 40 -4.85 -31.06 2.02
N THR A 41 -3.57 -31.42 1.99
CA THR A 41 -2.64 -31.28 3.11
C THR A 41 -1.43 -30.46 2.69
N PHE A 42 -0.96 -29.58 3.56
CA PHE A 42 0.24 -28.78 3.37
C PHE A 42 1.26 -29.12 4.46
N ASN A 43 2.39 -29.71 4.06
CA ASN A 43 3.40 -30.25 4.98
C ASN A 43 4.67 -29.38 5.10
N ASP A 44 4.83 -28.39 4.23
CA ASP A 44 6.00 -27.50 4.25
C ASP A 44 5.89 -26.45 5.36
N ALA A 45 7.01 -25.80 5.71
CA ALA A 45 7.01 -24.69 6.65
C ALA A 45 6.13 -23.54 6.13
N LEU A 46 5.47 -22.82 7.04
CA LEU A 46 4.72 -21.62 6.66
C LEU A 46 5.72 -20.53 6.20
N PRO A 47 5.43 -19.83 5.08
CA PRO A 47 6.29 -18.77 4.55
C PRO A 47 6.14 -17.49 5.39
N LEU A 48 6.67 -17.54 6.61
CA LEU A 48 6.58 -16.43 7.57
C LEU A 48 7.55 -15.31 7.23
N GLN A 49 8.69 -15.62 6.64
CA GLN A 49 9.70 -14.62 6.28
C GLN A 49 9.14 -13.67 5.22
N GLU A 50 8.61 -14.20 4.12
CA GLU A 50 8.01 -13.41 3.04
C GLU A 50 6.79 -12.61 3.50
N PHE A 51 6.06 -13.14 4.49
CA PHE A 51 4.96 -12.43 5.12
C PHE A 51 5.43 -11.24 5.97
N PHE A 52 6.49 -11.42 6.77
CA PHE A 52 7.07 -10.33 7.56
C PHE A 52 7.69 -9.25 6.66
N ASP A 53 8.35 -9.65 5.57
CA ASP A 53 8.88 -8.70 4.58
C ASP A 53 7.76 -7.83 3.98
N ALA A 54 6.59 -8.42 3.70
CA ALA A 54 5.41 -7.68 3.22
C ALA A 54 4.85 -6.71 4.29
N ILE A 55 4.92 -7.06 5.58
CA ILE A 55 4.52 -6.18 6.68
C ILE A 55 5.49 -5.00 6.79
N GLU A 56 6.80 -5.28 6.79
CA GLU A 56 7.84 -4.26 6.90
C GLU A 56 7.75 -3.24 5.77
N GLU A 57 7.55 -3.71 4.54
CA GLU A 57 7.43 -2.83 3.38
C GLU A 57 6.19 -1.94 3.45
N HIS A 58 5.04 -2.48 3.88
CA HIS A 58 3.84 -1.68 4.11
C HIS A 58 4.06 -0.66 5.24
N LEU A 59 4.74 -1.04 6.32
CA LEU A 59 5.07 -0.13 7.42
C LEU A 59 5.98 1.01 6.96
N ARG A 60 7.00 0.71 6.15
CA ARG A 60 7.90 1.69 5.54
C ARG A 60 7.12 2.69 4.68
N CYS A 61 6.20 2.23 3.85
CA CYS A 61 5.34 3.12 3.06
C CYS A 61 4.47 4.03 3.93
N ARG A 62 3.96 3.53 5.07
CA ARG A 62 3.19 4.36 6.02
C ARG A 62 4.01 5.47 6.63
N GLN A 63 5.26 5.17 7.02
CA GLN A 63 6.18 6.16 7.57
C GLN A 63 6.48 7.25 6.54
N VAL A 64 6.85 6.86 5.31
CA VAL A 64 7.12 7.80 4.22
C VAL A 64 5.91 8.69 3.91
N ALA A 65 4.70 8.12 3.86
CA ALA A 65 3.48 8.90 3.63
C ALA A 65 3.20 9.89 4.77
N ALA A 66 3.46 9.51 6.02
CA ALA A 66 3.32 10.40 7.18
C ALA A 66 4.33 11.55 7.14
N ASP A 67 5.60 11.25 6.84
CA ASP A 67 6.67 12.26 6.76
C ASP A 67 6.41 13.29 5.66
N ILE A 68 5.94 12.84 4.49
CA ILE A 68 5.58 13.73 3.37
C ILE A 68 4.35 14.57 3.72
N ALA A 69 3.35 14.00 4.38
CA ALA A 69 2.17 14.73 4.83
C ALA A 69 2.54 15.84 5.83
N GLU A 70 3.43 15.56 6.78
CA GLU A 70 3.93 16.55 7.73
C GLU A 70 4.73 17.67 7.03
N ALA A 71 5.58 17.32 6.06
CA ALA A 71 6.32 18.29 5.26
C ALA A 71 5.38 19.19 4.44
N LEU A 72 4.33 18.60 3.83
CA LEU A 72 3.32 19.31 3.07
C LEU A 72 2.54 20.28 3.96
N GLU A 73 2.15 19.87 5.17
CA GLU A 73 1.47 20.73 6.15
C GLU A 73 2.33 21.94 6.52
N LYS A 74 3.61 21.71 6.86
CA LYS A 74 4.56 22.78 7.18
C LYS A 74 4.72 23.75 6.00
N ARG A 75 4.83 23.24 4.77
CA ARG A 75 4.99 24.10 3.58
C ARG A 75 3.72 24.87 3.26
N ALA A 76 2.55 24.26 3.40
CA ALA A 76 1.26 24.92 3.23
C ALA A 76 1.06 26.05 4.25
N HIS A 77 1.50 25.85 5.50
CA HIS A 77 1.49 26.90 6.50
C HIS A 77 2.39 28.07 6.11
N GLN A 78 3.63 27.80 5.69
CA GLN A 78 4.56 28.83 5.21
C GLN A 78 3.99 29.62 4.03
N PHE A 79 3.42 28.93 3.04
CA PHE A 79 2.78 29.55 1.88
C PHE A 79 1.68 30.54 2.31
N ARG A 80 0.76 30.11 3.19
CA ARG A 80 -0.30 30.99 3.71
C ARG A 80 0.22 32.22 4.46
N VAL A 81 1.35 32.10 5.16
CA VAL A 81 1.98 33.24 5.85
C VAL A 81 2.54 34.24 4.83
N VAL A 82 3.15 33.76 3.76
CA VAL A 82 3.64 34.61 2.66
C VAL A 82 2.48 35.31 1.96
N GLU A 83 1.40 34.60 1.63
CA GLU A 83 0.18 35.17 1.04
C GLU A 83 -0.41 36.29 1.92
N LYS A 84 -0.58 36.04 3.22
CA LYS A 84 -1.07 37.07 4.16
C LYS A 84 -0.19 38.30 4.18
N ARG A 85 1.13 38.12 4.17
CA ARG A 85 2.10 39.23 4.17
C ARG A 85 2.02 40.02 2.86
N LEU A 86 1.84 39.34 1.73
CA LEU A 86 1.65 39.98 0.42
C LEU A 86 0.37 40.81 0.40
N LEU A 87 -0.76 40.28 0.90
CA LEU A 87 -2.04 40.98 0.97
C LEU A 87 -1.98 42.25 1.84
N VAL A 88 -1.30 42.18 2.99
CA VAL A 88 -1.11 43.36 3.86
C VAL A 88 -0.30 44.43 3.13
N ARG A 89 0.78 44.04 2.44
CA ARG A 89 1.63 44.97 1.70
C ARG A 89 0.95 45.59 0.48
N LEU A 90 0.13 44.82 -0.24
CA LEU A 90 -0.66 45.33 -1.37
C LEU A 90 -1.74 46.34 -0.94
N LYS A 91 -2.19 46.25 0.31
CA LYS A 91 -3.14 47.20 0.91
C LYS A 91 -2.48 48.50 1.37
N ASP A 92 -1.16 48.50 1.63
CA ASP A 92 -0.45 49.68 2.07
C ASP A 92 -0.32 50.73 0.95
N ARG A 93 -0.61 51.98 1.28
CA ARG A 93 -0.68 53.11 0.33
C ARG A 93 0.69 53.57 -0.19
N ASN A 94 1.79 53.01 0.34
CA ASN A 94 3.16 53.45 0.07
C ASN A 94 3.93 52.37 -0.71
N PRO A 95 4.48 52.65 -1.90
CA PRO A 95 5.09 51.65 -2.77
C PRO A 95 6.44 51.19 -2.22
N VAL A 96 6.45 50.05 -1.52
CA VAL A 96 7.67 49.34 -1.14
C VAL A 96 7.89 48.20 -2.15
N PRO A 97 9.12 47.93 -2.62
CA PRO A 97 9.38 46.88 -3.60
C PRO A 97 8.91 45.50 -3.11
N LEU A 98 8.08 44.84 -3.92
CA LEU A 98 7.44 43.54 -3.66
C LEU A 98 8.24 42.34 -4.20
N ASP A 99 9.26 42.61 -5.02
CA ASP A 99 10.03 41.62 -5.80
C ASP A 99 10.49 40.39 -4.99
N ASN A 100 11.07 40.64 -3.81
CA ASN A 100 11.56 39.56 -2.94
C ASN A 100 10.44 38.69 -2.37
N LEU A 101 9.25 39.25 -2.18
CA LEU A 101 8.09 38.54 -1.63
C LEU A 101 7.38 37.72 -2.71
N GLU A 102 7.34 38.25 -3.94
CA GLU A 102 6.82 37.55 -5.12
C GLU A 102 7.71 36.36 -5.48
N LEU A 103 9.03 36.53 -5.47
CA LEU A 103 9.99 35.43 -5.66
C LEU A 103 9.81 34.33 -4.58
N LEU A 104 9.65 34.74 -3.32
CA LEU A 104 9.42 33.81 -2.21
C LEU A 104 8.08 33.07 -2.35
N LEU A 105 7.03 33.76 -2.80
CA LEU A 105 5.73 33.15 -3.07
C LEU A 105 5.84 32.09 -4.17
N HIS A 106 6.53 32.40 -5.26
CA HIS A 106 6.71 31.45 -6.36
C HIS A 106 7.50 30.21 -5.90
N GLY A 107 8.64 30.39 -5.22
CA GLY A 107 9.43 29.26 -4.72
C GLY A 107 8.75 28.46 -3.60
N THR A 108 7.85 29.07 -2.84
CA THR A 108 7.02 28.32 -1.86
C THR A 108 5.89 27.55 -2.52
N TYR A 109 5.30 28.10 -3.58
CA TYR A 109 4.31 27.43 -4.41
C TYR A 109 4.88 26.21 -5.15
N GLU A 110 6.03 26.34 -5.82
CA GLU A 110 6.66 25.23 -6.53
C GLU A 110 6.95 24.05 -5.58
N GLN A 111 7.57 24.32 -4.44
CA GLN A 111 7.84 23.30 -3.43
C GLN A 111 6.56 22.68 -2.84
N LEU A 112 5.48 23.46 -2.73
CA LEU A 112 4.19 22.94 -2.29
C LEU A 112 3.62 21.95 -3.31
N MET A 113 3.72 22.26 -4.60
CA MET A 113 3.26 21.39 -5.69
C MET A 113 4.10 20.12 -5.78
N GLU A 114 5.43 20.22 -5.63
CA GLU A 114 6.31 19.05 -5.56
C GLU A 114 5.94 18.11 -4.41
N LEU A 115 5.71 18.66 -3.21
CA LEU A 115 5.29 17.88 -2.05
C LEU A 115 3.89 17.27 -2.24
N ALA A 116 2.98 17.97 -2.92
CA ALA A 116 1.65 17.44 -3.22
C ALA A 116 1.73 16.22 -4.15
N HIS A 117 2.52 16.30 -5.22
CA HIS A 117 2.77 15.17 -6.11
C HIS A 117 3.48 14.00 -5.40
N ALA A 118 4.45 14.30 -4.53
CA ALA A 118 5.10 13.29 -3.72
C ALA A 118 4.11 12.60 -2.75
N ALA A 119 3.19 13.35 -2.16
CA ALA A 119 2.16 12.81 -1.27
C ALA A 119 1.18 11.89 -2.02
N GLU A 120 0.77 12.26 -3.23
CA GLU A 120 -0.05 11.40 -4.09
C GLU A 120 0.68 10.10 -4.42
N GLY A 121 1.95 10.17 -4.82
CA GLY A 121 2.78 9.00 -5.09
C GLY A 121 2.93 8.09 -3.86
N ALA A 122 3.21 8.66 -2.70
CA ALA A 122 3.34 7.92 -1.44
C ALA A 122 2.02 7.20 -1.06
N ASN A 123 0.88 7.87 -1.23
CA ASN A 123 -0.43 7.27 -0.98
C ASN A 123 -0.76 6.13 -1.96
N GLN A 124 -0.39 6.27 -3.24
CA GLN A 124 -0.56 5.19 -4.22
C GLN A 124 0.30 3.97 -3.86
N GLN A 125 1.55 4.18 -3.46
CA GLN A 125 2.43 3.10 -3.00
C GLN A 125 1.87 2.44 -1.73
N LEU A 126 1.41 3.23 -0.77
CA LEU A 126 0.79 2.70 0.44
C LEU A 126 -0.44 1.82 0.12
N ALA A 127 -1.31 2.27 -0.76
CA ALA A 127 -2.47 1.48 -1.21
C ALA A 127 -2.04 0.18 -1.90
N PHE A 128 -1.03 0.25 -2.78
CA PHE A 128 -0.48 -0.92 -3.47
C PHE A 128 0.06 -1.96 -2.47
N HIS A 129 0.92 -1.55 -1.55
CA HIS A 129 1.48 -2.45 -0.54
C HIS A 129 0.42 -2.95 0.45
N GLY A 130 -0.62 -2.17 0.73
CA GLY A 130 -1.78 -2.60 1.52
C GLY A 130 -2.55 -3.76 0.87
N VAL A 131 -2.78 -3.69 -0.45
CA VAL A 131 -3.41 -4.79 -1.21
C VAL A 131 -2.51 -6.04 -1.19
N ARG A 132 -1.20 -5.87 -1.39
CA ARG A 132 -0.23 -6.98 -1.34
C ARG A 132 -0.23 -7.68 0.02
N LEU A 133 -0.20 -6.90 1.11
CA LEU A 133 -0.25 -7.43 2.47
C LEU A 133 -1.57 -8.16 2.76
N SER A 134 -2.70 -7.64 2.26
CA SER A 134 -4.01 -8.30 2.36
C SER A 134 -4.01 -9.68 1.68
N ALA A 135 -3.48 -9.77 0.46
CA ALA A 135 -3.36 -11.04 -0.26
C ALA A 135 -2.39 -12.01 0.44
N ALA A 136 -1.24 -11.53 0.92
CA ALA A 136 -0.28 -12.30 1.70
C ALA A 136 -0.92 -12.86 3.00
N THR A 137 -1.72 -12.05 3.70
CA THR A 137 -2.44 -12.47 4.91
C THR A 137 -3.45 -13.57 4.59
N ARG A 138 -4.21 -13.43 3.50
CA ARG A 138 -5.19 -14.45 3.06
C ARG A 138 -4.50 -15.76 2.67
N LEU A 139 -3.36 -15.69 2.00
CA LEU A 139 -2.55 -16.88 1.71
C LEU A 139 -2.10 -17.58 2.99
N LEU A 140 -1.57 -16.82 3.95
CA LEU A 140 -1.10 -17.39 5.21
C LEU A 140 -2.25 -18.08 5.95
N LEU A 141 -3.41 -17.43 6.05
CA LEU A 141 -4.62 -18.01 6.65
C LEU A 141 -5.08 -19.28 5.93
N LEU A 142 -5.04 -19.30 4.59
CA LEU A 142 -5.37 -20.47 3.79
C LEU A 142 -4.40 -21.63 4.07
N LEU A 143 -3.10 -21.36 4.12
CA LEU A 143 -2.09 -22.38 4.42
C LEU A 143 -2.21 -22.93 5.84
N ILE A 144 -2.47 -22.06 6.83
CA ILE A 144 -2.77 -22.46 8.22
C ILE A 144 -4.00 -23.36 8.24
N ARG A 145 -5.06 -22.97 7.54
CA ARG A 145 -6.31 -23.74 7.47
C ARG A 145 -6.07 -25.15 6.94
N ILE A 146 -5.37 -25.27 5.82
CA ILE A 146 -5.04 -26.55 5.18
C ILE A 146 -4.10 -27.40 6.03
N ARG A 147 -3.15 -26.77 6.71
CA ARG A 147 -2.15 -27.48 7.54
C ARG A 147 -2.75 -28.03 8.84
N PHE A 148 -3.62 -27.26 9.50
CA PHE A 148 -4.20 -27.63 10.79
C PHE A 148 -5.62 -28.20 10.70
N GLY A 149 -6.21 -28.26 9.50
CA GLY A 149 -7.55 -28.82 9.28
C GLY A 149 -8.69 -27.97 9.85
N LEU A 150 -8.53 -26.63 9.83
CA LEU A 150 -9.52 -25.67 10.34
C LEU A 150 -10.63 -25.34 9.31
#